data_AF-A0A147JVU7-F1
#
_entry.id   AF-A0A147JVU7-F1
#
_cell.length_a   1.000
_cell.length_b   1.000
_cell.length_c   1.000
_cell.angle_alpha   90.00
_cell.angle_beta   90.00
_cell.angle_gamma   90.00
#
_symmetry.space_group_name_H-M   'P 1'
#
loop_
_entity.id
_entity.type
_entity.pdbx_description
1 polymer ?
#
loop_
_entity_poly.entity_id
_entity_poly.type
_entity_poly.pdbx_seq_one_letter_code
_entity_poly.pdbx_strand_id
1 'polypeptide(L)'
;MGRELRLEAVMDDVDRILELDQDSPEKAAKRLRRLDQKLEWLLEASRVDESRWRKLNKAVASVRSAAAEMFQSLGSARRDVQLRQDWLRFARRDFMALKEELLALREQLVGDADFFRLACLRDQIGKLAGTRPERLFQELHEAGFLSERTWVLLMSYPGSGEEWLRDGEVSKQISRISSWLLELQEARKGRRGQGRGPPQGDVPDDLQGER
;
A
#
# COMPACT_ATOMS: atom_id res chain seq x y z
N MET A 1 -22.92 4.70 -2.62
CA MET A 1 -21.68 5.11 -1.94
C MET A 1 -20.82 3.87 -1.74
N GLY A 2 -19.76 3.69 -2.53
CA GLY A 2 -18.93 2.49 -2.44
C GLY A 2 -17.86 2.51 -3.52
N ARG A 3 -16.98 3.52 -3.52
CA ARG A 3 -15.70 3.35 -4.21
C ARG A 3 -14.88 2.48 -3.30
N GLU A 4 -14.61 1.26 -3.73
CA GLU A 4 -13.79 0.29 -3.03
C GLU A 4 -12.49 0.99 -2.59
N LEU A 5 -12.30 1.06 -1.28
CA LEU A 5 -11.06 1.56 -0.69
C LEU A 5 -9.98 0.52 -0.98
N ARG A 6 -9.30 0.70 -2.10
CA ARG A 6 -8.21 -0.15 -2.58
C ARG A 6 -6.91 0.64 -2.58
N LEU A 7 -5.78 -0.05 -2.45
CA LEU A 7 -4.45 0.56 -2.60
C LEU A 7 -4.35 1.38 -3.89
N GLU A 8 -4.92 0.86 -4.98
CA GLU A 8 -4.94 1.50 -6.30
C GLU A 8 -5.65 2.86 -6.27
N ALA A 9 -6.68 3.01 -5.43
CA ALA A 9 -7.38 4.28 -5.27
C ALA A 9 -6.57 5.31 -4.48
N VAL A 10 -5.69 4.87 -3.56
CA VAL A 10 -4.71 5.73 -2.90
C VAL A 10 -3.65 6.16 -3.91
N MET A 11 -3.09 5.21 -4.66
CA MET A 11 -2.07 5.46 -5.67
C MET A 11 -2.55 6.42 -6.77
N ASP A 12 -3.77 6.23 -7.30
CA ASP A 12 -4.37 7.13 -8.30
C ASP A 12 -4.51 8.57 -7.77
N ASP A 13 -4.85 8.76 -6.50
CA ASP A 13 -4.92 10.10 -5.92
C ASP A 13 -3.52 10.72 -5.72
N VAL A 14 -2.52 9.94 -5.32
CA VAL A 14 -1.12 10.38 -5.24
C VAL A 14 -0.61 10.79 -6.62
N ASP A 15 -0.77 9.93 -7.62
CA ASP A 15 -0.30 10.16 -9.00
C ASP A 15 -0.94 11.41 -9.59
N ARG A 16 -2.25 11.59 -9.41
CA ARG A 16 -2.96 12.80 -9.87
C ARG A 16 -2.54 14.09 -9.18
N ILE A 17 -1.94 14.02 -7.98
CA ILE A 17 -1.34 15.21 -7.35
C ILE A 17 0.06 15.45 -7.91
N LEU A 18 0.83 14.38 -8.11
CA LEU A 18 2.18 14.45 -8.69
C LEU A 18 2.16 14.98 -10.13
N GLU A 19 1.12 14.68 -10.90
CA GLU A 19 0.89 15.17 -12.26
C GLU A 19 0.47 16.65 -12.32
N LEU A 20 0.09 17.27 -11.20
CA LEU A 20 -0.25 18.69 -11.21
C LEU A 20 0.99 19.54 -11.47
N ASP A 21 0.77 20.59 -12.27
CA ASP A 21 1.73 21.67 -12.47
C ASP A 21 2.08 22.32 -11.11
N GLN A 22 3.36 22.64 -10.93
CA GLN A 22 3.90 23.39 -9.79
C GLN A 22 3.16 24.71 -9.52
N ASP A 23 2.56 25.31 -10.55
CA ASP A 23 1.77 26.55 -10.43
C ASP A 23 0.32 26.31 -9.97
N SER A 24 -0.06 25.08 -9.60
CA SER A 24 -1.42 24.70 -9.20
C SER A 24 -1.57 24.21 -7.73
N PRO A 25 -0.99 24.86 -6.71
CA PRO A 25 -1.09 24.42 -5.30
C PRO A 25 -2.55 24.40 -4.78
N GLU A 26 -3.41 25.25 -5.33
CA GLU A 26 -4.84 25.29 -4.97
C GLU A 26 -5.63 24.06 -5.45
N LYS A 27 -5.23 23.48 -6.59
CA LYS A 27 -5.84 22.23 -7.10
C LYS A 27 -5.36 21.05 -6.27
N ALA A 28 -4.08 21.04 -5.90
CA ALA A 28 -3.50 20.03 -5.01
C ALA A 28 -4.23 20.01 -3.66
N ALA A 29 -4.54 21.17 -3.11
CA ALA A 29 -5.25 21.30 -1.83
C ALA A 29 -6.56 20.51 -1.75
N LYS A 30 -7.37 20.54 -2.81
CA LYS A 30 -8.65 19.81 -2.85
C LYS A 30 -8.43 18.30 -2.92
N ARG A 31 -7.38 17.84 -3.62
CA ARG A 31 -7.05 16.42 -3.77
C ARG A 31 -6.44 15.85 -2.50
N LEU A 32 -5.57 16.60 -1.82
CA LEU A 32 -4.94 16.19 -0.56
C LEU A 32 -5.96 15.82 0.52
N ARG A 33 -7.07 16.56 0.63
CA ARG A 33 -8.14 16.22 1.59
C ARG A 33 -8.77 14.85 1.33
N ARG A 34 -8.89 14.45 0.06
CA ARG A 34 -9.42 13.13 -0.31
C ARG A 34 -8.38 12.04 -0.09
N LEU A 35 -7.12 12.34 -0.42
CA LEU A 35 -5.99 11.44 -0.17
C LEU A 35 -5.85 11.16 1.32
N ASP A 36 -5.92 12.19 2.17
CA ASP A 36 -5.77 12.08 3.63
C ASP A 36 -6.75 11.09 4.25
N GLN A 37 -8.03 11.16 3.85
CA GLN A 37 -9.06 10.20 4.28
C GLN A 37 -8.74 8.76 3.87
N LYS A 38 -8.18 8.55 2.67
CA LYS A 38 -7.79 7.22 2.21
C LYS A 38 -6.52 6.71 2.91
N LEU A 39 -5.59 7.60 3.26
CA LEU A 39 -4.38 7.27 4.00
C LEU A 39 -4.68 6.89 5.44
N GLU A 40 -5.62 7.57 6.10
CA GLU A 40 -6.11 7.15 7.43
C GLU A 40 -6.68 5.74 7.39
N TRP A 41 -7.49 5.45 6.37
CA TRP A 41 -8.03 4.12 6.21
C TRP A 41 -6.93 3.07 5.97
N LEU A 42 -5.94 3.38 5.13
CA LEU A 42 -4.83 2.48 4.87
C LEU A 42 -3.99 2.22 6.13
N LEU A 43 -3.78 3.24 6.96
CA LEU A 43 -3.12 3.13 8.26
C LEU A 43 -3.88 2.20 9.21
N GLU A 44 -5.20 2.33 9.29
CA GLU A 44 -6.01 1.42 10.11
C GLU A 44 -5.94 -0.02 9.58
N ALA A 45 -6.03 -0.20 8.27
CA ALA A 45 -5.91 -1.51 7.63
C ALA A 45 -4.53 -2.15 7.86
N SER A 46 -3.45 -1.37 7.97
CA SER A 46 -2.09 -1.90 8.14
C SER A 46 -1.70 -2.22 9.59
N ARG A 47 -2.56 -1.99 10.60
CA ARG A 47 -2.23 -2.16 12.03
C ARG A 47 -1.79 -3.56 12.46
N VAL A 48 -2.01 -4.58 11.64
CA VAL A 48 -1.56 -5.95 11.95
C VAL A 48 -0.04 -6.14 11.92
N ASP A 49 0.67 -5.24 11.24
CA ASP A 49 2.12 -5.28 11.11
C ASP A 49 2.65 -3.96 11.64
N GLU A 50 3.07 -3.98 12.90
CA GLU A 50 3.55 -2.80 13.63
C GLU A 50 4.76 -2.13 12.96
N SER A 51 5.60 -2.90 12.27
CA SER A 51 6.78 -2.38 11.58
C SER A 51 6.38 -1.61 10.32
N ARG A 52 5.56 -2.22 9.46
CA ARG A 52 5.05 -1.58 8.24
C ARG A 52 4.10 -0.42 8.58
N TRP A 53 3.27 -0.56 9.60
CA TRP A 53 2.41 0.51 10.10
C TRP A 53 3.23 1.72 10.56
N ARG A 54 4.29 1.52 11.36
CA ARG A 54 5.17 2.64 11.79
C ARG A 54 5.82 3.35 10.61
N LYS A 55 6.30 2.60 9.61
CA LYS A 55 6.87 3.18 8.39
C LYS A 55 5.83 4.01 7.63
N LEU A 56 4.64 3.45 7.38
CA LEU A 56 3.55 4.17 6.71
C LEU A 56 3.12 5.40 7.48
N ASN A 57 2.95 5.27 8.81
CA ASN A 57 2.55 6.38 9.66
C ASN A 57 3.57 7.53 9.61
N LYS A 58 4.87 7.21 9.56
CA LYS A 58 5.92 8.22 9.38
C LYS A 58 5.80 8.93 8.02
N ALA A 59 5.65 8.17 6.92
CA ALA A 59 5.50 8.75 5.59
C ALA A 59 4.23 9.63 5.47
N VAL A 60 3.11 9.16 6.02
CA VAL A 60 1.85 9.93 6.06
C VAL A 60 2.01 11.19 6.91
N ALA A 61 2.70 11.13 8.04
CA ALA A 61 2.97 12.29 8.87
C ALA A 61 3.83 13.34 8.14
N SER A 62 4.86 12.93 7.40
CA SER A 62 5.67 13.84 6.59
C SER A 62 4.82 14.54 5.52
N VAL A 63 4.01 13.80 4.76
CA VAL A 63 3.07 14.37 3.77
C VAL A 63 2.10 15.36 4.42
N ARG A 64 1.56 15.05 5.59
CA ARG A 64 0.65 15.95 6.34
C ARG A 64 1.36 17.23 6.76
N SER A 65 2.60 17.14 7.22
CA SER A 65 3.41 18.31 7.58
C SER A 65 3.65 19.22 6.39
N ALA A 66 4.12 18.68 5.26
CA ALA A 66 4.35 19.43 4.04
C ALA A 66 3.05 20.04 3.48
N ALA A 67 1.93 19.31 3.55
CA ALA A 67 0.63 19.83 3.17
C ALA A 67 0.18 21.00 4.07
N ALA A 68 0.45 20.93 5.37
CA ALA A 68 0.11 21.99 6.32
C ALA A 68 0.87 23.28 6.02
N GLU A 69 2.17 23.20 5.71
CA GLU A 69 2.98 24.36 5.29
C GLU A 69 2.41 25.01 4.01
N MET A 70 2.11 24.19 3.00
CA MET A 70 1.47 24.68 1.77
C MET A 70 0.11 25.35 2.06
N PHE A 71 -0.71 24.78 2.95
CA PHE A 71 -1.99 25.38 3.35
C PHE A 71 -1.81 26.69 4.10
N GLN A 72 -0.78 26.82 4.93
CA GLN A 72 -0.47 28.07 5.62
C GLN A 72 -0.10 29.15 4.61
N SER A 73 0.79 28.86 3.66
CA SER A 73 1.17 29.81 2.59
C SER A 73 -0.03 30.23 1.73
N LEU A 74 -0.89 29.30 1.33
CA LEU A 74 -2.13 29.61 0.62
C LEU A 74 -3.12 30.42 1.48
N GLY A 75 -3.21 30.13 2.78
CA GLY A 75 -4.03 30.86 3.73
C GLY A 75 -3.56 32.31 3.89
N SER A 76 -2.26 32.51 4.01
CA SER A 76 -1.63 33.84 4.09
C SER A 76 -1.83 34.63 2.80
N ALA A 77 -1.68 34.01 1.62
CA ALA A 77 -1.94 34.66 0.33
C ALA A 77 -3.37 35.21 0.20
N ARG A 78 -4.34 34.62 0.91
CA ARG A 78 -5.74 35.07 0.93
C ARG A 78 -5.99 36.20 1.94
N ARG A 79 -5.23 36.24 3.03
CA ARG A 79 -5.40 37.22 4.12
C ARG A 79 -4.58 38.48 3.90
N ASP A 80 -3.38 38.34 3.35
CA ASP A 80 -2.44 39.43 3.12
C ASP A 80 -2.37 39.77 1.63
N VAL A 81 -3.13 40.80 1.25
CA VAL A 81 -3.24 41.25 -0.15
C VAL A 81 -1.95 41.91 -0.62
N GLN A 82 -1.19 42.56 0.28
CA GLN A 82 0.03 43.29 -0.07
C GLN A 82 1.16 42.33 -0.44
N LEU A 83 1.33 41.25 0.33
CA LEU A 83 2.35 40.23 0.09
C LEU A 83 1.82 39.00 -0.66
N ARG A 84 0.65 39.12 -1.30
CA ARG A 84 -0.03 37.98 -1.93
C ARG A 84 0.86 37.23 -2.93
N GLN A 85 1.64 37.93 -3.73
CA GLN A 85 2.53 37.31 -4.73
C GLN A 85 3.66 36.52 -4.06
N ASP A 86 4.23 37.05 -2.98
CA ASP A 86 5.27 36.35 -2.21
C ASP A 86 4.70 35.10 -1.52
N TRP A 87 3.51 35.21 -0.94
CA TRP A 87 2.82 34.05 -0.36
C TRP A 87 2.47 32.98 -1.40
N LEU A 88 2.10 33.37 -2.62
CA LEU A 88 1.90 32.42 -3.72
C LEU A 88 3.22 31.76 -4.15
N ARG A 89 4.34 32.49 -4.14
CA ARG A 89 5.67 31.92 -4.38
C ARG A 89 6.05 30.91 -3.30
N PHE A 90 5.79 31.20 -2.03
CA PHE A 90 5.99 30.24 -0.94
C PHE A 90 5.10 29.02 -1.11
N ALA A 91 3.81 29.20 -1.42
CA ALA A 91 2.91 28.07 -1.67
C ALA A 91 3.38 27.15 -2.81
N ARG A 92 4.00 27.69 -3.87
CA ARG A 92 4.61 26.89 -4.95
C ARG A 92 5.83 26.10 -4.47
N ARG A 93 6.71 26.74 -3.69
CA ARG A 93 7.87 26.07 -3.08
C ARG A 93 7.43 24.94 -2.14
N ASP A 94 6.48 25.23 -1.26
CA ASP A 94 5.96 24.25 -0.30
C ASP A 94 5.21 23.11 -1.02
N PHE A 95 4.56 23.42 -2.16
CA PHE A 95 3.99 22.38 -3.01
C PHE A 95 5.04 21.47 -3.64
N MET A 96 6.20 21.99 -4.05
CA MET A 96 7.31 21.16 -4.53
C MET A 96 7.84 20.23 -3.45
N ALA A 97 8.04 20.73 -2.22
CA ALA A 97 8.43 19.90 -1.08
C ALA A 97 7.38 18.80 -0.80
N LEU A 98 6.10 19.14 -0.85
CA LEU A 98 5.02 18.15 -0.74
C LEU A 98 5.07 17.09 -1.85
N LYS A 99 5.42 17.44 -3.09
CA LYS A 99 5.56 16.45 -4.18
C LYS A 99 6.70 15.46 -3.89
N GLU A 100 7.79 15.90 -3.29
CA GLU A 100 8.88 15.01 -2.84
C GLU A 100 8.40 14.02 -1.78
N GLU A 101 7.65 14.49 -0.77
CA GLU A 101 7.07 13.61 0.25
C GLU A 101 6.04 12.63 -0.33
N LEU A 102 5.25 13.06 -1.31
CA LEU A 102 4.30 12.19 -2.02
C LEU A 102 5.01 11.14 -2.88
N LEU A 103 6.16 11.45 -3.48
CA LEU A 103 7.00 10.48 -4.18
C LEU A 103 7.54 9.43 -3.22
N ALA A 104 8.09 9.84 -2.08
CA ALA A 104 8.57 8.93 -1.04
C ALA A 104 7.45 8.01 -0.52
N LEU A 105 6.26 8.58 -0.27
CA LEU A 105 5.07 7.79 0.08
C LEU A 105 4.72 6.78 -1.03
N ARG A 106 4.72 7.21 -2.29
CA ARG A 106 4.42 6.34 -3.43
C ARG A 106 5.40 5.18 -3.54
N GLU A 107 6.70 5.44 -3.42
CA GLU A 107 7.74 4.40 -3.44
C GLU A 107 7.52 3.38 -2.33
N GLN A 108 7.18 3.84 -1.13
CA GLN A 108 6.86 2.95 -0.03
C GLN A 108 5.60 2.10 -0.31
N LEU A 109 4.54 2.71 -0.83
CA LEU A 109 3.30 2.01 -1.20
C LEU A 109 3.55 0.94 -2.26
N VAL A 110 4.42 1.22 -3.24
CA VAL A 110 4.81 0.25 -4.28
C VAL A 110 5.69 -0.87 -3.69
N GLY A 111 6.63 -0.55 -2.81
CA GLY A 111 7.52 -1.52 -2.18
C GLY A 111 6.77 -2.56 -1.34
N ASP A 112 5.71 -2.13 -0.64
CA ASP A 112 4.86 -2.97 0.21
C ASP A 112 3.47 -3.24 -0.42
N ALA A 113 3.33 -3.13 -1.74
CA ALA A 113 2.03 -3.16 -2.42
C ALA A 113 1.19 -4.41 -2.11
N ASP A 114 1.80 -5.59 -2.13
CA ASP A 114 1.09 -6.84 -1.86
C ASP A 114 0.57 -6.90 -0.42
N PHE A 115 1.37 -6.42 0.53
CA PHE A 115 0.95 -6.31 1.93
C PHE A 115 -0.24 -5.36 2.05
N PHE A 116 -0.17 -4.17 1.44
CA PHE A 116 -1.26 -3.21 1.52
C PHE A 116 -2.52 -3.71 0.84
N ARG A 117 -2.44 -4.40 -0.31
CA ARG A 117 -3.60 -5.04 -0.94
C ARG A 117 -4.25 -6.06 -0.01
N LEU A 118 -3.46 -6.92 0.63
CA LEU A 118 -3.97 -7.91 1.58
C LEU A 118 -4.56 -7.26 2.83
N ALA A 119 -3.94 -6.21 3.35
CA ALA A 119 -4.44 -5.43 4.48
C ALA A 119 -5.79 -4.77 4.13
N CYS A 120 -5.88 -4.18 2.94
CA CYS A 120 -7.10 -3.59 2.38
C CYS A 120 -8.23 -4.62 2.29
N LEU A 121 -7.93 -5.78 1.69
CA LEU A 121 -8.87 -6.90 1.58
C LEU A 121 -9.30 -7.35 2.97
N ARG A 122 -8.37 -7.60 3.90
CA ARG A 122 -8.72 -8.05 5.26
C ARG A 122 -9.62 -7.04 5.99
N ASP A 123 -9.36 -5.75 5.89
CA ASP A 123 -10.23 -4.73 6.51
C ASP A 123 -11.63 -4.72 5.87
N GLN A 124 -11.72 -4.83 4.54
CA GLN A 124 -13.00 -5.00 3.85
C GLN A 124 -13.73 -6.27 4.31
N ILE A 125 -13.01 -7.38 4.46
CA ILE A 125 -13.53 -8.67 4.95
C ILE A 125 -13.98 -8.56 6.41
N GLY A 126 -13.23 -7.87 7.26
CA GLY A 126 -13.59 -7.61 8.66
C GLY A 126 -14.85 -6.76 8.78
N LYS A 127 -15.06 -5.82 7.86
CA LYS A 127 -16.32 -5.06 7.72
C LYS A 127 -17.46 -5.90 7.14
N LEU A 128 -17.11 -6.87 6.29
CA LEU A 128 -18.01 -7.88 5.73
C LEU A 128 -18.21 -9.08 6.65
N ALA A 129 -17.76 -9.05 7.92
CA ALA A 129 -17.95 -10.10 8.92
C ALA A 129 -19.43 -10.28 9.37
N GLY A 130 -20.37 -9.96 8.48
CA GLY A 130 -21.77 -10.37 8.47
C GLY A 130 -22.24 -10.92 7.12
N THR A 131 -21.35 -11.27 6.18
CA THR A 131 -21.72 -11.78 4.84
C THR A 131 -20.83 -12.95 4.38
N ARG A 132 -21.49 -14.06 4.05
CA ARG A 132 -21.14 -15.16 3.12
C ARG A 132 -19.67 -15.23 2.63
N PRO A 133 -18.86 -16.17 3.15
CA PRO A 133 -17.43 -16.34 2.80
C PRO A 133 -17.17 -16.80 1.36
N GLU A 134 -18.20 -17.23 0.64
CA GLU A 134 -18.10 -17.55 -0.78
C GLU A 134 -17.62 -16.32 -1.57
N ARG A 135 -18.05 -15.12 -1.15
CA ARG A 135 -17.58 -13.85 -1.73
C ARG A 135 -16.11 -13.57 -1.39
N LEU A 136 -15.68 -13.91 -0.17
CA LEU A 136 -14.29 -13.78 0.29
C LEU A 136 -13.34 -14.63 -0.58
N PHE A 137 -13.67 -15.90 -0.81
CA PHE A 137 -12.80 -16.74 -1.63
C PHE A 137 -12.79 -16.33 -3.09
N GLN A 138 -13.91 -15.83 -3.60
CA GLN A 138 -13.98 -15.28 -4.94
C GLN A 138 -13.07 -14.06 -5.10
N GLU A 139 -13.10 -13.09 -4.19
CA GLU A 139 -12.24 -11.90 -4.26
C GLU A 139 -10.75 -12.25 -4.11
N LEU A 140 -10.40 -13.22 -3.26
CA LEU A 140 -9.03 -13.73 -3.13
C LEU A 140 -8.55 -14.49 -4.38
N HIS A 141 -9.45 -15.16 -5.09
CA HIS A 141 -9.15 -15.83 -6.35
C HIS A 141 -8.96 -14.83 -7.49
N GLU A 142 -9.87 -13.86 -7.64
CA GLU A 142 -9.77 -12.80 -8.65
C GLU A 142 -8.50 -11.94 -8.49
N ALA A 143 -8.07 -11.73 -7.24
CA ALA A 143 -6.83 -11.03 -6.95
C ALA A 143 -5.56 -11.92 -7.08
N GLY A 144 -5.71 -13.19 -7.50
CA GLY A 144 -4.60 -14.12 -7.76
C GLY A 144 -3.92 -14.68 -6.52
N PHE A 145 -4.51 -14.50 -5.33
CA PHE A 145 -3.96 -15.02 -4.07
C PHE A 145 -4.32 -16.48 -3.83
N LEU A 146 -5.46 -16.95 -4.38
CA LEU A 146 -5.83 -18.35 -4.41
C LEU A 146 -5.59 -18.92 -5.80
N SER A 147 -5.07 -20.15 -5.88
CA SER A 147 -5.07 -20.89 -7.13
C SER A 147 -6.48 -21.34 -7.48
N GLU A 148 -6.80 -21.48 -8.77
CA GLU A 148 -8.08 -22.04 -9.26
C GLU A 148 -8.47 -23.32 -8.51
N ARG A 149 -7.50 -24.22 -8.28
CA ARG A 149 -7.73 -25.48 -7.55
C ARG A 149 -8.10 -25.26 -6.08
N THR A 150 -7.47 -24.30 -5.42
CA THR A 150 -7.75 -23.96 -4.01
C THR A 150 -9.10 -23.23 -3.90
N TRP A 151 -9.40 -22.37 -4.86
CA TRP A 151 -10.68 -21.67 -4.94
C TRP A 151 -11.83 -22.65 -5.17
N VAL A 152 -11.74 -23.53 -6.17
CA VAL A 152 -12.75 -24.58 -6.43
C VAL A 152 -12.95 -25.45 -5.19
N LEU A 153 -11.88 -25.85 -4.49
CA LEU A 153 -11.99 -26.63 -3.25
C LEU A 153 -12.79 -25.88 -2.18
N LEU A 154 -12.47 -24.60 -1.95
CA LEU A 154 -13.16 -23.76 -0.95
C LEU A 154 -14.62 -23.46 -1.33
N MET A 155 -14.92 -23.35 -2.63
CA MET A 155 -16.28 -23.11 -3.15
C MET A 155 -17.14 -24.37 -3.26
N SER A 156 -16.51 -25.55 -3.28
CA SER A 156 -17.19 -26.84 -3.45
C SER A 156 -17.71 -27.46 -2.15
N TYR A 157 -17.42 -26.88 -0.98
CA TYR A 157 -18.01 -27.30 0.28
C TYR A 157 -19.43 -26.71 0.43
N PRO A 158 -20.49 -27.55 0.41
CA PRO A 158 -21.85 -27.06 0.50
C PRO A 158 -22.25 -26.96 1.97
N GLY A 159 -22.52 -25.73 2.43
CA GLY A 159 -23.15 -25.47 3.72
C GLY A 159 -22.19 -24.97 4.78
N SER A 160 -22.59 -23.85 5.37
CA SER A 160 -22.07 -23.23 6.60
C SER A 160 -20.79 -22.42 6.54
N GLY A 161 -20.64 -21.71 5.41
CA GLY A 161 -19.81 -20.52 5.32
C GLY A 161 -20.03 -19.47 6.44
N GLU A 162 -21.16 -19.49 7.14
CA GLU A 162 -21.40 -18.62 8.29
C GLU A 162 -21.15 -19.30 9.65
N GLU A 163 -21.21 -20.64 9.76
CA GLU A 163 -21.00 -21.34 11.04
C GLU A 163 -19.51 -21.48 11.36
N TRP A 164 -18.68 -21.79 10.37
CA TRP A 164 -17.23 -21.89 10.55
C TRP A 164 -16.54 -20.54 10.85
N LEU A 165 -17.07 -19.39 10.40
CA LEU A 165 -16.50 -18.07 10.70
C LEU A 165 -16.97 -17.51 12.05
N ARG A 166 -18.12 -18.01 12.54
CA ARG A 166 -18.58 -17.77 13.91
C ARG A 166 -17.83 -18.63 14.94
N ASP A 167 -17.26 -19.74 14.50
CA ASP A 167 -16.31 -20.50 15.31
C ASP A 167 -14.99 -19.71 15.44
N GLY A 168 -14.76 -19.20 16.65
CA GLY A 168 -13.58 -18.40 16.97
C GLY A 168 -12.26 -19.15 16.73
N GLU A 169 -12.28 -20.48 16.73
CA GLU A 169 -11.09 -21.28 16.45
C GLU A 169 -10.82 -21.37 14.95
N VAL A 170 -11.85 -21.53 14.12
CA VAL A 170 -11.70 -21.56 12.67
C VAL A 170 -11.38 -20.18 12.10
N SER A 171 -11.96 -19.10 12.65
CA SER A 171 -11.54 -17.72 12.33
C SER A 171 -10.07 -17.47 12.67
N LYS A 172 -9.59 -17.97 13.82
CA LYS A 172 -8.16 -17.96 14.16
C LYS A 172 -7.33 -18.80 13.20
N GLN A 173 -7.83 -19.96 12.76
CA GLN A 173 -7.12 -20.82 11.82
C GLN A 173 -7.05 -20.19 10.42
N ILE A 174 -8.11 -19.56 9.92
CA ILE A 174 -8.10 -18.80 8.66
C ILE A 174 -7.16 -17.59 8.75
N SER A 175 -7.16 -16.91 9.90
CA SER A 175 -6.19 -15.84 10.18
C SER A 175 -4.75 -16.39 10.19
N ARG A 176 -4.53 -17.57 10.78
CA ARG A 176 -3.24 -18.28 10.77
C ARG A 176 -2.82 -18.71 9.38
N ILE A 177 -3.73 -19.25 8.58
CA ILE A 177 -3.50 -19.64 7.18
C ILE A 177 -3.15 -18.39 6.35
N SER A 178 -3.84 -17.27 6.58
CA SER A 178 -3.51 -16.00 5.94
C SER A 178 -2.11 -15.51 6.36
N SER A 179 -1.74 -15.61 7.63
CA SER A 179 -0.38 -15.34 8.11
C SER A 179 0.66 -16.28 7.50
N TRP A 180 0.36 -17.57 7.38
CA TRP A 180 1.24 -18.54 6.74
C TRP A 180 1.40 -18.29 5.24
N LEU A 181 0.34 -17.85 4.56
CA LEU A 181 0.42 -17.45 3.16
C LEU A 181 1.28 -16.19 3.00
N LEU A 182 1.20 -15.24 3.94
CA LEU A 182 2.09 -14.07 4.00
C LEU A 182 3.55 -14.48 4.22
N GLU A 183 3.84 -15.34 5.21
CA GLU A 183 5.18 -15.86 5.48
C GLU A 183 5.75 -16.65 4.28
N LEU A 184 4.93 -17.47 3.63
CA LEU A 184 5.31 -18.22 2.43
C LEU A 184 5.58 -17.32 1.22
N GLN A 185 4.84 -16.22 1.07
CA GLN A 185 5.10 -15.22 0.04
C GLN A 185 6.40 -14.45 0.31
N GLU A 186 6.68 -14.07 1.56
CA GLU A 186 7.94 -13.44 1.96
C GLU A 186 9.14 -14.38 1.72
N ALA A 187 9.02 -15.66 2.09
CA ALA A 187 10.05 -16.66 1.83
C ALA A 187 10.30 -16.89 0.33
N ARG A 188 9.26 -16.82 -0.51
CA ARG A 188 9.40 -16.90 -1.98
C ARG A 188 10.06 -15.67 -2.60
N LYS A 189 9.80 -14.47 -2.07
CA LYS A 189 10.49 -13.24 -2.49
C LYS A 189 11.97 -13.26 -2.08
N GLY A 190 12.28 -13.73 -0.87
CA GLY A 190 13.65 -13.92 -0.39
C GLY A 190 14.47 -14.89 -1.24
N ARG A 191 13.88 -16.01 -1.68
CA ARG A 191 14.55 -16.98 -2.57
C ARG A 191 14.80 -16.49 -4.00
N ARG A 192 13.99 -15.57 -4.52
CA ARG A 192 14.24 -14.95 -5.84
C ARG A 192 15.39 -13.92 -5.81
N GLY A 193 15.77 -13.42 -4.63
CA GLY A 193 16.92 -12.52 -4.45
C GLY A 193 18.28 -13.21 -4.28
N GLN A 194 18.31 -14.55 -4.09
CA GLN A 194 19.55 -15.30 -3.81
C GLN A 194 19.98 -16.28 -4.92
N GLY A 195 19.31 -16.29 -6.08
CA GLY A 195 19.60 -17.26 -7.14
C GLY A 195 19.84 -16.62 -8.51
N ARG A 196 21.01 -16.01 -8.71
CA ARG A 196 21.74 -15.91 -10.00
C ARG A 196 23.05 -15.13 -9.81
N GLY A 197 24.05 -15.81 -9.27
CA GLY A 197 25.44 -15.54 -9.67
C GLY A 197 25.73 -16.36 -10.94
N PRO A 198 26.43 -15.82 -11.95
CA PRO A 198 26.75 -16.57 -13.15
C PRO A 198 27.71 -17.73 -12.82
N PRO A 199 27.71 -18.82 -13.60
CA PRO A 199 28.60 -19.95 -13.37
C PRO A 199 30.04 -19.48 -13.59
N GLN A 200 30.87 -19.51 -12.53
CA GLN A 200 32.31 -19.47 -12.69
C GLN A 200 32.71 -20.76 -13.41
N GLY A 201 33.21 -20.61 -14.63
CA GLY A 201 33.80 -21.71 -15.37
C GLY A 201 35.10 -22.12 -14.70
N ASP A 202 35.18 -23.38 -14.29
CA ASP A 202 36.45 -24.02 -13.95
C ASP A 202 37.26 -24.16 -15.25
N VAL A 203 38.33 -23.36 -15.35
CA VAL A 203 39.41 -23.58 -16.32
C VAL A 203 40.39 -24.55 -15.66
N PRO A 204 40.69 -25.72 -16.26
CA PRO A 204 41.70 -26.62 -15.73
C PRO A 204 43.09 -26.04 -15.95
N ASP A 205 43.78 -25.80 -14.85
CA ASP A 205 45.15 -25.29 -14.77
C ASP A 205 46.14 -26.47 -14.91
N ASP A 206 46.17 -27.08 -16.09
CA ASP A 206 47.32 -27.89 -16.51
C ASP A 206 48.25 -26.98 -17.30
N LEU A 207 49.30 -26.47 -16.64
CA LEU A 207 50.67 -26.30 -17.15
C LEU A 207 51.48 -25.41 -16.19
N GLN A 208 52.12 -26.04 -15.21
CA GLN A 208 53.40 -25.70 -14.58
C GLN A 208 53.61 -26.71 -13.43
N GLY A 209 54.53 -27.67 -13.44
CA GLY A 209 55.71 -27.91 -14.26
C GLY A 209 56.83 -28.33 -13.30
N GLU A 210 57.42 -29.51 -13.48
CA GLU A 210 58.74 -29.89 -12.95
C GLU A 210 59.36 -30.81 -14.03
N ARG A 211 60.51 -30.47 -14.61
CA ARG A 211 61.85 -30.85 -14.14
C ARG A 211 61.97 -32.30 -13.73
#